data_AF-A0A8X6RFU0-F1
#
_entry.id   AF-A0A8X6RFU0-F1
#
_cell.length_a   1.000
_cell.length_b   1.000
_cell.length_c   1.000
_cell.angle_alpha   90.00
_cell.angle_beta   90.00
_cell.angle_gamma   90.00
#
_symmetry.space_group_name_H-M   'P 1'
#
loop_
_entity.id
_entity.type
_entity.pdbx_description
1 polymer ?
#
loop_
_entity_poly.entity_id
_entity_poly.type
_entity_poly.pdbx_seq_one_letter_code
_entity_poly.pdbx_strand_id
1 'polypeptide(L)'
;MLLQRFKLTAEKFRELFSRHRKSPNGTWKDNYFEVRAYFEGWLNELKIDSFDGLKNLMIADQMKKRCSPECKEHYLDIWEELISPEMLADKLDVFDNIRRSLPSGPRRYVKAS
;
A
#
# COMPACT_ATOMS: atom_id res chain seq x y z
N MET A 1 25.33 -13.37 -12.91
CA MET A 1 24.75 -12.05 -13.26
C MET A 1 24.28 -11.36 -12.00
N LEU A 2 24.63 -10.09 -11.81
CA LEU A 2 24.42 -9.28 -10.60
C LEU A 2 22.96 -9.02 -10.20
N LEU A 3 21.98 -9.49 -11.00
CA LEU A 3 20.55 -9.30 -10.76
C LEU A 3 19.97 -10.19 -9.65
N GLN A 4 20.73 -11.17 -9.12
CA GLN A 4 20.27 -12.03 -8.02
C GLN A 4 20.24 -11.35 -6.64
N ARG A 5 20.66 -10.08 -6.51
CA ARG A 5 20.92 -9.46 -5.19
C ARG A 5 19.94 -8.40 -4.73
N PHE A 6 18.93 -8.05 -5.52
CA PHE A 6 17.84 -7.17 -5.06
C PHE A 6 16.50 -7.71 -5.55
N LYS A 7 15.93 -8.66 -4.80
CA LYS A 7 14.53 -9.05 -4.97
C LYS A 7 13.67 -7.85 -4.59
N LEU A 8 12.79 -7.42 -5.48
CA LEU A 8 11.87 -6.33 -5.20
C LEU A 8 10.85 -6.76 -4.15
N THR A 9 10.44 -5.86 -3.26
CA THR A 9 9.38 -6.12 -2.27
C THR A 9 8.00 -6.05 -2.93
N ALA A 10 6.98 -6.58 -2.23
CA ALA A 10 5.60 -6.49 -2.66
C ALA A 10 5.15 -5.03 -2.90
N GLU A 11 5.44 -4.10 -1.97
CA GLU A 11 5.10 -2.69 -2.17
C GLU A 11 5.84 -2.10 -3.37
N LYS A 12 7.10 -2.52 -3.64
CA LYS A 12 7.81 -1.99 -4.80
C LYS A 12 7.16 -2.41 -6.12
N PHE A 13 6.72 -3.66 -6.22
CA PHE A 13 5.94 -4.13 -7.36
C PHE A 13 4.60 -3.40 -7.48
N ARG A 14 3.89 -3.18 -6.37
CA ARG A 14 2.64 -2.41 -6.34
C ARG A 14 2.81 -0.99 -6.86
N GLU A 15 3.87 -0.30 -6.42
CA GLU A 15 4.20 1.05 -6.88
C GLU A 15 4.47 1.07 -8.39
N LEU A 16 5.30 0.13 -8.87
CA LEU A 16 5.59 -0.01 -10.30
C LEU A 16 4.30 -0.24 -11.07
N PHE A 17 3.48 -1.23 -10.68
CA PHE A 17 2.18 -1.51 -11.30
C PHE A 17 1.25 -0.29 -11.33
N SER A 18 1.11 0.42 -10.20
CA SER A 18 0.12 1.51 -10.06
C SER A 18 0.53 2.80 -10.75
N ARG A 19 1.84 3.09 -10.80
CA ARG A 19 2.37 4.36 -11.33
C ARG A 19 2.95 4.21 -12.73
N HIS A 20 3.03 2.99 -13.27
CA HIS A 20 3.61 2.75 -14.58
C HIS A 20 2.87 3.54 -15.66
N ARG A 21 3.64 4.13 -16.57
CA ARG A 21 3.15 4.83 -17.75
C ARG A 21 3.92 4.30 -18.94
N LYS A 22 3.20 4.07 -20.05
CA LYS A 22 3.80 3.70 -21.32
C LYS A 22 4.88 4.72 -21.69
N SER A 23 6.08 4.24 -22.00
CA SER A 23 7.16 5.08 -22.52
C SER A 23 6.72 5.81 -23.80
N PRO A 24 7.12 7.08 -24.03
CA PRO A 24 6.80 7.80 -25.26
C PRO A 24 7.19 7.03 -26.51
N ASN A 25 8.36 6.36 -26.48
CA ASN A 25 8.94 5.62 -27.59
C ASN A 25 8.62 4.11 -27.54
N GLY A 26 7.99 3.62 -26.47
CA GLY A 26 7.64 2.20 -26.31
C GLY A 26 6.31 1.85 -26.98
N THR A 27 6.12 0.57 -27.29
CA THR A 27 4.85 0.07 -27.81
C THR A 27 3.86 -0.23 -26.68
N TRP A 28 2.57 -0.37 -27.01
CA TRP A 28 1.58 -0.88 -26.06
C TRP A 28 1.85 -2.33 -25.65
N LYS A 29 2.53 -3.12 -26.50
CA LYS A 29 2.90 -4.50 -26.20
C LYS A 29 3.97 -4.55 -25.10
N ASP A 30 4.97 -3.66 -25.18
CA ASP A 30 6.00 -3.52 -24.15
C ASP A 30 5.37 -3.10 -22.81
N ASN A 31 4.49 -2.09 -22.86
CA ASN A 31 3.73 -1.63 -21.69
C ASN A 31 2.90 -2.75 -21.05
N TYR A 32 2.21 -3.58 -21.86
CA TYR A 32 1.49 -4.74 -21.35
C TYR A 32 2.43 -5.74 -20.65
N PHE A 33 3.57 -6.08 -21.25
CA PHE A 33 4.52 -7.01 -20.63
C PHE A 33 5.08 -6.48 -19.31
N GLU A 34 5.40 -5.19 -19.26
CA GLU A 34 5.90 -4.52 -18.04
C GLU A 34 4.84 -4.53 -16.93
N VAL A 35 3.62 -4.05 -17.23
CA VAL A 35 2.51 -4.02 -16.27
C VAL A 35 2.18 -5.43 -15.77
N ARG A 36 2.16 -6.41 -16.68
CA ARG A 36 1.94 -7.82 -16.33
C ARG A 36 3.04 -8.35 -15.41
N ALA A 37 4.31 -8.11 -15.73
CA ALA A 37 5.43 -8.56 -14.92
C ALA A 37 5.41 -7.94 -13.51
N TYR A 38 5.03 -6.67 -13.40
CA TYR A 38 4.87 -6.03 -12.08
C TYR A 38 3.72 -6.63 -11.28
N PHE A 39 2.60 -6.89 -11.93
CA PHE A 39 1.44 -7.50 -11.28
C PHE A 39 1.73 -8.94 -10.82
N GLU A 40 2.30 -9.77 -11.68
CA GLU A 40 2.70 -11.14 -11.33
C GLU A 40 3.77 -11.15 -10.23
N GLY A 41 4.75 -10.24 -10.29
CA GLY A 41 5.72 -10.06 -9.22
C GLY A 41 5.09 -9.68 -7.88
N TRP A 42 4.09 -8.79 -7.89
CA TRP A 42 3.35 -8.41 -6.69
C TRP A 42 2.61 -9.60 -6.05
N LEU A 43 1.89 -10.38 -6.86
CA LEU A 43 1.20 -11.59 -6.39
C LEU A 43 2.18 -12.63 -5.84
N ASN A 44 3.31 -12.82 -6.50
CA ASN A 44 4.33 -13.78 -6.10
C ASN A 44 5.00 -13.41 -4.76
N GLU A 45 5.32 -12.13 -4.53
CA GLU A 45 5.90 -11.69 -3.25
C GLU A 45 4.90 -11.87 -2.09
N LEU A 46 3.62 -11.63 -2.33
CA LEU A 46 2.54 -11.83 -1.34
C LEU A 46 2.06 -13.28 -1.25
N LYS A 47 2.59 -14.18 -2.08
CA LYS A 47 2.18 -15.59 -2.18
C LYS A 47 0.67 -15.74 -2.43
N ILE A 48 0.09 -14.89 -3.26
CA ILE A 48 -1.32 -14.97 -3.64
C ILE A 48 -1.47 -15.91 -4.83
N ASP A 49 -2.14 -17.04 -4.59
CA ASP A 49 -2.36 -18.11 -5.57
C ASP A 49 -3.85 -18.42 -5.83
N SER A 50 -4.76 -17.71 -5.16
CA SER A 50 -6.20 -17.89 -5.26
C SER A 50 -6.92 -16.65 -5.78
N PHE A 51 -8.06 -16.86 -6.45
CA PHE A 51 -8.91 -15.76 -6.91
C PHE A 51 -9.49 -14.95 -5.74
N ASP A 52 -9.79 -15.59 -4.61
CA ASP A 52 -10.23 -14.89 -3.39
C ASP A 52 -9.12 -14.04 -2.80
N GLY A 53 -7.89 -14.55 -2.74
CA GLY A 53 -6.71 -13.77 -2.33
C GLY A 53 -6.50 -12.55 -3.22
N LEU A 54 -6.68 -12.70 -4.55
CA LEU A 54 -6.62 -11.59 -5.48
C LEU A 54 -7.72 -10.55 -5.24
N LYS A 55 -8.98 -10.96 -5.06
CA LYS A 55 -10.08 -10.03 -4.74
C LYS A 55 -9.78 -9.23 -3.47
N ASN A 56 -9.31 -9.91 -2.43
CA ASN A 56 -8.94 -9.29 -1.16
C ASN A 56 -7.84 -8.24 -1.36
N LEU A 57 -6.75 -8.60 -2.05
CA LEU A 57 -5.68 -7.67 -2.38
C LEU A 57 -6.20 -6.43 -3.11
N MET A 58 -7.02 -6.62 -4.15
CA MET A 58 -7.51 -5.51 -4.96
C MET A 58 -8.42 -4.57 -4.17
N ILE A 59 -9.29 -5.10 -3.30
CA ILE A 59 -10.16 -4.28 -2.45
C ILE A 59 -9.33 -3.54 -1.39
N ALA A 60 -8.44 -4.24 -0.69
CA ALA A 60 -7.57 -3.65 0.32
C ALA A 60 -6.67 -2.56 -0.28
N ASP A 61 -6.10 -2.79 -1.46
CA ASP A 61 -5.29 -1.80 -2.18
C ASP A 61 -6.08 -0.51 -2.48
N GLN A 62 -7.34 -0.65 -2.90
CA GLN A 62 -8.20 0.49 -3.16
C GLN A 62 -8.56 1.25 -1.88
N MET A 63 -8.79 0.55 -0.76
CA MET A 63 -9.03 1.19 0.54
C MET A 63 -7.79 1.96 1.00
N LYS A 64 -6.60 1.36 0.88
CA LYS A 64 -5.31 1.98 1.25
C LYS A 64 -5.05 3.30 0.51
N LYS A 65 -5.50 3.45 -0.75
CA LYS A 65 -5.39 4.70 -1.51
C LYS A 65 -6.14 5.89 -0.90
N ARG A 66 -7.12 5.63 -0.03
CA ARG A 66 -7.92 6.65 0.66
C ARG A 66 -7.40 6.98 2.07
N CYS A 67 -6.41 6.23 2.55
CA CYS A 67 -5.83 6.43 3.87
C CYS A 67 -4.86 7.61 3.87
N SER A 68 -4.83 8.36 4.95
CA SER A 68 -3.87 9.46 5.11
C SER A 68 -2.45 8.92 5.36
N PRO A 69 -1.40 9.72 5.11
CA PRO A 69 -0.02 9.30 5.39
C PRO A 69 0.21 8.88 6.85
N GLU A 70 -0.40 9.58 7.80
CA GLU A 70 -0.28 9.30 9.23
C GLU A 70 -0.88 7.93 9.59
N CYS A 71 -1.96 7.54 8.93
CA CYS A 71 -2.56 6.22 9.10
C CYS A 71 -1.63 5.12 8.58
N LYS A 72 -0.99 5.34 7.42
CA LYS A 72 -0.01 4.39 6.86
C LYS A 72 1.21 4.27 7.78
N GLU A 73 1.69 5.39 8.32
CA GLU A 73 2.84 5.42 9.24
C GLU A 73 2.54 4.66 10.54
N HIS A 74 1.33 4.78 11.07
CA HIS A 74 0.91 4.07 12.29
C HIS A 74 0.95 2.54 12.15
N TYR A 75 0.73 2.00 10.95
CA TYR A 75 0.73 0.56 10.66
C TYR A 75 1.88 0.12 9.75
N LEU A 76 2.98 0.89 9.70
CA LEU A 76 4.03 0.72 8.69
C LEU A 76 4.62 -0.71 8.65
N ASP A 77 4.74 -1.34 9.81
CA ASP A 77 5.28 -2.70 9.99
C ASP A 77 4.41 -3.79 9.34
N ILE A 78 3.09 -3.62 9.38
CA ILE A 78 2.12 -4.58 8.83
C ILE A 78 1.46 -4.10 7.54
N TRP A 79 1.72 -2.86 7.10
CA TRP A 79 0.97 -2.19 6.03
C TRP A 79 0.96 -2.99 4.74
N GLU A 80 2.09 -3.58 4.36
CA GLU A 80 2.22 -4.38 3.14
C GLU A 80 1.44 -5.69 3.22
N GLU A 81 1.38 -6.29 4.41
CA GLU A 81 0.75 -7.59 4.69
C GLU A 81 -0.76 -7.50 4.93
N LEU A 82 -1.30 -6.29 5.17
CA LEU A 82 -2.74 -6.03 5.31
C LEU A 82 -3.47 -6.20 3.95
N ILE A 83 -3.56 -7.43 3.46
CA ILE A 83 -4.23 -7.79 2.20
C ILE A 83 -5.71 -8.16 2.40
N SER A 84 -6.13 -8.45 3.63
CA SER A 84 -7.54 -8.67 3.97
C SER A 84 -8.27 -7.33 4.12
N PRO A 85 -9.33 -7.07 3.32
CA PRO A 85 -10.11 -5.83 3.44
C PRO A 85 -10.81 -5.68 4.78
N GLU A 86 -11.28 -6.80 5.36
CA GLU A 86 -11.96 -6.83 6.66
C GLU A 86 -10.99 -6.42 7.76
N MET A 87 -9.83 -7.08 7.85
CA MET A 87 -8.80 -6.72 8.82
C MET A 87 -8.31 -5.29 8.64
N LEU A 88 -8.20 -4.82 7.40
CA LEU A 88 -7.84 -3.44 7.12
C LEU A 88 -8.91 -2.49 7.66
N ALA A 89 -10.20 -2.74 7.42
CA ALA A 89 -11.29 -1.91 7.95
C ALA A 89 -11.23 -1.79 9.48
N ASP A 90 -11.07 -2.92 10.19
CA ASP A 90 -10.96 -2.92 11.65
C ASP A 90 -9.79 -2.06 12.15
N LYS A 91 -8.63 -2.15 11.49
CA LYS A 91 -7.46 -1.32 11.82
C LYS A 91 -7.72 0.16 11.54
N LEU A 92 -8.36 0.49 10.42
CA LEU A 92 -8.70 1.87 10.10
C LEU A 92 -9.67 2.47 11.13
N ASP A 93 -10.67 1.72 11.57
CA ASP A 93 -11.62 2.16 12.60
C ASP A 93 -10.91 2.39 13.96
N VAL A 94 -9.98 1.52 14.33
CA VAL A 94 -9.15 1.70 15.54
C VAL A 94 -8.33 2.99 15.44
N PHE A 95 -7.66 3.22 14.31
CA PHE A 95 -6.89 4.45 14.10
C PHE A 95 -7.76 5.70 14.17
N ASP A 96 -8.93 5.68 13.54
CA ASP A 96 -9.89 6.78 13.56
C ASP A 96 -10.35 7.12 14.97
N ASN A 97 -10.63 6.11 15.79
CA ASN A 97 -11.00 6.28 17.19
C ASN A 97 -9.87 6.92 18.01
N ILE A 98 -8.63 6.43 17.85
CA ILE A 98 -7.45 7.02 18.50
C ILE A 98 -7.30 8.49 18.09
N ARG A 99 -7.36 8.78 16.78
CA ARG A 99 -7.23 10.13 16.24
C ARG A 99 -8.29 11.07 16.79
N ARG A 100 -9.54 10.62 16.93
CA ARG A 100 -10.64 11.42 17.51
C ARG A 100 -10.44 11.67 19.01
N SER A 101 -9.79 10.75 19.73
CA SER A 101 -9.51 10.91 21.16
C SER A 101 -8.34 11.83 21.48
N LEU A 102 -7.48 12.13 20.49
CA LEU A 102 -6.37 13.06 20.69
C LEU A 102 -6.90 14.50 20.73
N PRO A 103 -6.53 15.30 21.76
CA PRO A 103 -6.94 16.69 21.81
C PRO A 103 -6.39 17.44 20.59
N SER A 104 -7.29 18.03 19.82
CA SER A 104 -6.95 18.83 18.65
C SER A 104 -6.41 20.19 19.07
N GLY A 105 -5.07 20.29 19.24
CA GLY A 105 -4.34 21.57 19.28
C GLY A 105 -3.38 21.76 20.46
N PRO A 106 -2.38 22.65 20.32
CA PRO A 106 -1.28 22.78 21.28
C PRO A 106 -1.78 23.35 22.61
N ARG A 107 -1.31 22.77 23.73
CA ARG A 107 -1.44 23.38 25.06
C ARG A 107 -0.86 24.79 24.99
N ARG A 108 -1.73 25.81 25.02
CA ARG A 108 -1.29 27.19 25.27
C ARG A 108 -0.64 27.18 26.66
N TYR A 109 0.69 27.28 26.71
CA TYR A 109 1.37 27.63 27.95
C TYR A 109 0.90 29.03 28.34
N VAL A 110 0.00 29.09 29.32
CA VAL A 110 -0.35 30.35 29.98
C VAL A 110 0.88 30.75 30.79
N LYS A 111 1.61 31.76 30.34
CA LYS A 111 2.60 32.43 31.20
C LYS A 111 1.83 33.10 32.32
N ALA A 112 1.98 32.62 33.55
CA ALA A 112 1.61 33.37 34.73
C ALA A 112 2.42 34.68 34.74
N SER A 113 1.72 35.80 34.83
CA SER A 113 2.29 37.13 35.09
C SER A 113 2.23 37.41 36.59
#